data_AF-M4B7V2-F1
#
_entry.id   AF-M4B7V2-F1
#
_cell.length_a   1.000
_cell.length_b   1.000
_cell.length_c   1.000
_cell.angle_alpha   90.00
_cell.angle_beta   90.00
_cell.angle_gamma   90.00
#
_symmetry.space_group_name_H-M   'P 1'
#
loop_
_entity.id
_entity.type
_entity.pdbx_description
1 polymer ?
#
loop_
_entity_poly.entity_id
_entity_poly.type
_entity_poly.pdbx_seq_one_letter_code
_entity_poly.pdbx_strand_id
1 'polypeptide(L)'
;MNCDVFPKVLASKGENGLSEAEDKVKMYTTPANYNKMALQVKRNYLHRNFYIECEDMKIERAQVANAVYRRLTEKEYLDLVNFGKPVMTISPEASIEHLSINVDIATVEDLKVVHLKNKPRCIQHQNVYRVMLESRVTDQDKVDWRVENMHLIEQAVVPRTMTGG
;
A
#
# COMPACT_ATOMS: atom_id res chain seq x y z
N MET A 1 23.94 0.16 17.26
CA MET A 1 22.90 -0.89 17.16
C MET A 1 23.36 -1.91 16.14
N ASN A 2 23.51 -3.17 16.56
CA ASN A 2 24.02 -4.27 15.73
C ASN A 2 23.00 -4.66 14.65
N CYS A 3 23.50 -4.88 13.44
CA CYS A 3 22.75 -5.33 12.25
C CYS A 3 22.14 -6.74 12.38
N ASP A 4 22.23 -7.40 13.54
CA ASP A 4 21.75 -8.76 13.81
C ASP A 4 20.33 -8.83 14.37
N VAL A 5 19.69 -7.68 14.64
CA VAL A 5 18.34 -7.66 15.25
C VAL A 5 17.23 -7.84 14.19
N PHE A 6 17.41 -7.32 12.99
CA PHE A 6 16.37 -7.34 11.95
C PHE A 6 16.10 -8.71 11.29
N PRO A 7 17.08 -9.64 11.15
CA PRO A 7 16.79 -10.99 10.68
C PRO A 7 15.91 -11.79 11.64
N LYS A 8 15.98 -11.51 12.96
CA LYS A 8 15.09 -12.15 13.94
C LYS A 8 13.65 -11.67 13.73
N VAL A 9 13.40 -10.38 13.57
CA VAL A 9 12.06 -9.78 13.37
C VAL A 9 11.25 -10.43 12.24
N LEU A 10 11.88 -10.80 11.11
CA LEU A 10 11.19 -11.50 10.02
C LEU A 10 11.13 -13.04 10.18
N ALA A 11 12.02 -13.62 10.99
CA ALA A 11 12.11 -15.08 11.21
C ALA A 11 11.44 -15.56 12.51
N SER A 12 11.23 -14.69 13.49
CA SER A 12 10.56 -14.97 14.75
C SER A 12 9.09 -14.59 14.61
N LYS A 13 8.22 -15.61 14.66
CA LYS A 13 6.77 -15.48 14.92
C LYS A 13 6.47 -14.89 16.33
N GLY A 14 7.18 -13.85 16.76
CA GLY A 14 7.18 -13.48 18.17
C GLY A 14 7.78 -12.13 18.47
N GLU A 15 7.18 -11.07 17.93
CA GLU A 15 7.09 -9.78 18.62
C GLU A 15 5.70 -9.20 18.31
N ASN A 16 4.90 -8.93 19.35
CA ASN A 16 3.48 -8.61 19.27
C ASN A 16 3.14 -7.33 18.45
N GLY A 17 4.13 -6.56 18.01
CA GLY A 17 3.94 -5.31 17.23
C GLY A 17 3.97 -5.48 15.71
N LEU A 18 4.63 -6.52 15.17
CA LEU A 18 4.65 -6.76 13.72
C LEU A 18 3.32 -7.34 13.22
N SER A 19 2.68 -8.20 14.02
CA SER A 19 1.40 -8.77 13.62
C SER A 19 0.32 -7.70 13.56
N GLU A 20 0.29 -6.73 14.48
CA GLU A 20 -0.73 -5.68 14.48
C GLU A 20 -0.61 -4.75 13.26
N ALA A 21 0.61 -4.33 12.89
CA ALA A 21 0.81 -3.51 11.71
C ALA A 21 0.48 -4.29 10.42
N GLU A 22 0.87 -5.56 10.33
CA GLU A 22 0.51 -6.44 9.21
C GLU A 22 -1.00 -6.62 9.10
N ASP A 23 -1.68 -6.87 10.21
CA ASP A 23 -3.13 -7.06 10.28
C ASP A 23 -3.88 -5.79 9.88
N LYS A 24 -3.41 -4.61 10.32
CA LYS A 24 -3.95 -3.32 9.87
C LYS A 24 -3.79 -3.12 8.36
N VAL A 25 -2.61 -3.41 7.80
CA VAL A 25 -2.41 -3.29 6.35
C VAL A 25 -3.33 -4.23 5.59
N LYS A 26 -3.48 -5.48 6.04
CA LYS A 26 -4.45 -6.44 5.46
C LYS A 26 -5.89 -5.94 5.56
N MET A 27 -6.27 -5.35 6.69
CA MET A 27 -7.63 -4.83 6.90
C MET A 27 -7.96 -3.69 5.94
N TYR A 28 -7.02 -2.78 5.68
CA TYR A 28 -7.26 -1.61 4.82
C TYR A 28 -6.99 -1.85 3.33
N THR A 29 -6.61 -3.05 2.92
CA THR A 29 -6.23 -3.33 1.51
C THR A 29 -6.99 -4.52 0.96
N THR A 30 -7.18 -4.54 -0.36
CA THR A 30 -7.68 -5.75 -1.00
C THR A 30 -6.64 -6.87 -0.90
N PRO A 31 -7.05 -8.15 -0.86
CA PRO A 31 -6.11 -9.28 -0.88
C PRO A 31 -5.13 -9.21 -2.06
N ALA A 32 -5.60 -8.78 -3.25
CA ALA A 32 -4.75 -8.59 -4.41
C ALA A 32 -3.63 -7.57 -4.15
N ASN A 33 -3.98 -6.41 -3.58
CA ASN A 33 -3.04 -5.33 -3.31
C ASN A 33 -2.04 -5.72 -2.21
N TYR A 34 -2.52 -6.32 -1.11
CA TYR A 34 -1.66 -6.83 -0.05
C TYR A 34 -0.59 -7.77 -0.60
N ASN A 35 -1.00 -8.77 -1.39
CA ASN A 35 -0.09 -9.76 -1.97
C ASN A 35 0.96 -9.10 -2.87
N LYS A 36 0.55 -8.09 -3.67
CA LYS A 36 1.47 -7.33 -4.52
C LYS A 36 2.51 -6.57 -3.69
N MET A 37 2.10 -5.89 -2.62
CA MET A 37 3.01 -5.16 -1.72
C MET A 37 3.96 -6.12 -0.99
N ALA A 38 3.44 -7.21 -0.42
CA ALA A 38 4.23 -8.22 0.28
C ALA A 38 5.29 -8.84 -0.64
N LEU A 39 4.93 -9.14 -1.89
CA LEU A 39 5.88 -9.63 -2.89
C LEU A 39 6.96 -8.60 -3.22
N GLN A 40 6.59 -7.31 -3.31
CA GLN A 40 7.55 -6.23 -3.57
C GLN A 40 8.55 -6.07 -2.43
N VAL A 41 8.08 -6.09 -1.17
CA VAL A 41 8.95 -6.05 0.02
C VAL A 41 9.90 -7.24 0.03
N LYS A 42 9.37 -8.45 -0.18
CA LYS A 42 10.17 -9.69 -0.27
C LYS A 42 11.23 -9.61 -1.37
N ARG A 43 10.87 -9.09 -2.55
CA ARG A 43 11.80 -8.91 -3.67
C ARG A 43 12.90 -7.90 -3.35
N ASN A 44 12.56 -6.77 -2.72
CA ASN A 44 13.54 -5.77 -2.32
C ASN A 44 14.57 -6.36 -1.33
N TYR A 45 14.08 -7.12 -0.36
CA TYR A 45 14.95 -7.74 0.65
C TYR A 45 15.83 -8.83 0.04
N LEU A 46 15.24 -9.85 -0.61
CA LEU A 46 15.97 -11.04 -1.06
C LEU A 46 16.84 -10.82 -2.30
N HIS A 47 16.39 -9.96 -3.23
CA HIS A 47 17.05 -9.81 -4.53
C HIS A 47 17.73 -8.46 -4.72
N ARG A 48 17.31 -7.42 -3.98
CA ARG A 48 17.92 -6.08 -4.05
C ARG A 48 18.72 -5.71 -2.80
N ASN A 49 18.74 -6.58 -1.78
CA ASN A 49 19.50 -6.43 -0.55
C ASN A 49 19.21 -5.11 0.20
N PHE A 50 17.96 -4.66 0.22
CA PHE A 50 17.55 -3.51 1.02
C PHE A 50 16.12 -3.63 1.53
N TYR A 51 15.82 -2.89 2.59
CA TYR A 51 14.47 -2.55 3.04
C TYR A 51 14.38 -1.06 3.33
N ILE A 52 13.16 -0.56 3.51
CA ILE A 52 12.88 0.85 3.78
C ILE A 52 12.20 0.93 5.15
N GLU A 53 12.71 1.80 6.00
CA GLU A 53 12.04 2.24 7.22
C GLU A 53 11.45 3.62 6.95
N CYS A 54 10.17 3.82 7.29
CA CYS A 54 9.58 5.15 7.33
C CYS A 54 9.77 5.69 8.75
N GLU A 55 10.56 6.76 8.86
CA GLU A 55 10.88 7.40 10.14
C GLU A 55 9.80 8.41 10.53
N ASP A 56 9.31 9.17 9.55
CA ASP A 56 8.20 10.10 9.70
C ASP A 56 7.42 10.23 8.39
N MET A 57 6.14 10.56 8.48
CA MET A 57 5.27 10.78 7.34
C MET A 57 4.22 11.84 7.67
N LYS A 58 4.09 12.81 6.77
CA LYS A 58 3.04 13.82 6.81
C LYS A 58 2.23 13.78 5.52
N ILE A 59 0.91 13.76 5.64
CA ILE A 59 -0.01 14.03 4.53
C ILE A 59 -0.19 15.54 4.42
N GLU A 60 0.18 16.13 3.30
CA GLU A 60 0.04 17.58 3.07
C GLU A 60 -1.27 17.94 2.40
N ARG A 61 -1.75 17.08 1.50
CA ARG A 61 -3.00 17.28 0.77
C ARG A 61 -3.61 15.94 0.41
N ALA A 62 -4.93 15.85 0.48
CA ALA A 62 -5.71 14.77 -0.10
C ALA A 62 -6.87 15.36 -0.90
N GLN A 63 -7.06 14.90 -2.12
CA GLN A 63 -8.17 15.36 -2.98
C GLN A 63 -8.75 14.21 -3.78
N VAL A 64 -10.06 14.19 -3.94
CA VAL A 64 -10.72 13.23 -4.85
C VAL A 64 -10.42 13.65 -6.29
N ALA A 65 -9.80 12.74 -7.04
CA ALA A 65 -9.49 12.92 -8.45
C ALA A 65 -10.65 12.48 -9.35
N ASN A 66 -11.28 11.34 -9.05
CA ASN A 66 -12.50 10.88 -9.70
C ASN A 66 -13.21 9.81 -8.86
N ALA A 67 -14.43 9.47 -9.28
CA ALA A 67 -15.18 8.32 -8.78
C ALA A 67 -15.76 7.54 -9.96
N VAL A 68 -15.78 6.20 -9.84
CA VAL A 68 -16.28 5.28 -10.87
C VAL A 68 -17.26 4.32 -10.23
N TYR A 69 -18.54 4.48 -10.57
CA TYR A 69 -19.58 3.52 -10.26
C TYR A 69 -19.70 2.48 -11.39
N ARG A 70 -19.90 1.22 -11.02
CA ARG A 70 -20.21 0.13 -11.95
C ARG A 70 -21.04 -0.95 -11.28
N ARG A 71 -21.76 -1.72 -12.10
CA ARG A 71 -22.40 -2.96 -11.67
C ARG A 71 -21.56 -4.15 -12.10
N LEU A 72 -21.33 -5.08 -11.18
CA LEU A 72 -20.53 -6.29 -11.37
C LEU A 72 -21.36 -7.53 -11.05
N THR A 73 -21.03 -8.65 -11.67
CA THR A 73 -21.41 -9.97 -11.15
C THR A 73 -20.61 -10.28 -9.88
N GLU A 74 -21.10 -11.19 -9.04
CA GLU A 74 -20.36 -11.65 -7.86
C GLU A 74 -18.97 -12.19 -8.24
N LYS A 75 -18.87 -12.92 -9.35
CA LYS A 75 -17.60 -13.43 -9.86
C LYS A 75 -16.64 -12.31 -10.24
N GLU A 76 -17.10 -11.32 -11.00
CA GLU A 76 -16.25 -10.18 -11.39
C GLU A 76 -15.76 -9.38 -10.20
N TYR A 77 -16.61 -9.15 -9.19
CA TYR A 77 -16.22 -8.49 -7.95
C TYR A 77 -15.14 -9.28 -7.20
N LEU A 78 -15.33 -10.59 -7.03
CA LEU A 78 -14.34 -11.45 -6.38
C LEU A 78 -13.03 -11.53 -7.16
N ASP A 79 -13.09 -11.57 -8.50
CA ASP A 79 -11.92 -11.58 -9.36
C ASP A 79 -11.13 -10.26 -9.27
N LEU A 80 -11.82 -9.13 -9.17
CA LEU A 80 -11.23 -7.81 -8.94
C LEU A 80 -10.53 -7.75 -7.58
N VAL A 81 -11.23 -8.06 -6.49
CA VAL A 81 -10.72 -7.92 -5.12
C VAL A 81 -9.59 -8.90 -4.81
N ASN A 82 -9.70 -10.16 -5.26
CA ASN A 82 -8.74 -11.20 -4.91
C ASN A 82 -7.54 -11.27 -5.87
N PHE A 83 -7.72 -10.86 -7.13
CA PHE A 83 -6.69 -11.02 -8.16
C PHE A 83 -6.37 -9.74 -8.95
N GLY A 84 -7.04 -8.63 -8.69
CA GLY A 84 -6.82 -7.36 -9.42
C GLY A 84 -7.17 -7.46 -10.89
N LYS A 85 -8.08 -8.37 -11.28
CA LYS A 85 -8.44 -8.55 -12.68
C LYS A 85 -9.36 -7.42 -13.16
N PRO A 86 -9.04 -6.76 -14.27
CA PRO A 86 -9.90 -5.72 -14.82
C PRO A 86 -11.20 -6.32 -15.36
N VAL A 87 -12.30 -5.63 -15.11
CA VAL A 87 -13.62 -5.96 -15.67
C VAL A 87 -13.78 -5.24 -16.99
N MET A 88 -13.98 -6.00 -18.08
CA MET A 88 -13.95 -5.45 -19.45
C MET A 88 -15.31 -5.49 -20.16
N THR A 89 -16.31 -6.12 -19.56
CA THR A 89 -17.62 -6.34 -20.18
C THR A 89 -18.75 -6.04 -19.21
N ILE A 90 -19.88 -5.56 -19.74
CA ILE A 90 -21.11 -5.38 -18.97
C ILE A 90 -21.89 -6.69 -19.07
N SER A 91 -22.18 -7.31 -17.92
CA SER A 91 -23.02 -8.50 -17.83
C SER A 91 -24.46 -8.12 -17.42
N PRO A 92 -25.49 -8.69 -18.07
CA PRO A 92 -26.88 -8.46 -17.66
C PRO A 92 -27.20 -9.07 -16.27
N GLU A 93 -26.40 -10.03 -15.80
CA GLU A 93 -26.51 -10.64 -14.46
C GLU A 93 -25.85 -9.81 -13.35
N ALA A 94 -25.27 -8.65 -13.67
CA ALA A 94 -24.55 -7.82 -12.71
C ALA A 94 -25.48 -7.24 -11.63
N SER A 95 -25.32 -7.70 -10.39
CA SER A 95 -26.13 -7.30 -9.22
C SER A 95 -25.34 -6.55 -8.14
N ILE A 96 -24.01 -6.62 -8.18
CA ILE A 96 -23.13 -5.96 -7.21
C ILE A 96 -22.91 -4.53 -7.65
N GLU A 97 -23.29 -3.58 -6.81
CA GLU A 97 -23.01 -2.18 -6.98
C GLU A 97 -21.64 -1.93 -6.38
N HIS A 98 -20.72 -1.47 -7.21
CA HIS A 98 -19.34 -1.27 -6.85
C HIS A 98 -18.95 0.18 -7.12
N LEU A 99 -18.34 0.82 -6.12
CA LEU A 99 -17.83 2.18 -6.23
C LEU A 99 -16.33 2.17 -6.01
N SER A 100 -15.61 2.79 -6.94
CA SER A 100 -14.19 3.08 -6.79
C SER A 100 -13.97 4.59 -6.73
N ILE A 101 -13.09 5.04 -5.83
CA ILE A 101 -12.73 6.44 -5.66
C ILE A 101 -11.21 6.56 -5.81
N ASN A 102 -10.78 7.41 -6.73
CA ASN A 102 -9.37 7.76 -6.84
C ASN A 102 -9.09 9.02 -6.04
N VAL A 103 -8.13 8.94 -5.13
CA VAL A 103 -7.68 10.05 -4.28
C VAL A 103 -6.22 10.34 -4.58
N ASP A 104 -5.92 11.58 -4.93
CA ASP A 104 -4.55 12.04 -5.05
C ASP A 104 -4.08 12.54 -3.68
N ILE A 105 -3.01 11.95 -3.15
CA ILE A 105 -2.46 12.22 -1.82
C ILE A 105 -1.03 12.72 -1.97
N ALA A 106 -0.78 13.96 -1.54
CA ALA A 106 0.55 14.52 -1.42
C ALA A 106 1.11 14.27 -0.03
N THR A 107 2.35 13.79 0.03
CA THR A 107 3.02 13.37 1.27
C THR A 107 4.45 13.88 1.30
N VAL A 108 4.93 14.14 2.52
CA VAL A 108 6.36 14.27 2.83
C VAL A 108 6.73 13.09 3.70
N GLU A 109 7.68 12.30 3.24
CA GLU A 109 8.10 11.05 3.88
C GLU A 109 9.58 11.11 4.18
N ASP A 110 9.93 10.94 5.45
CA ASP A 110 11.31 10.75 5.85
C ASP A 110 11.60 9.25 5.89
N LEU A 111 12.47 8.82 4.98
CA LEU A 111 12.77 7.42 4.74
C LEU A 111 14.23 7.11 5.03
N LYS A 112 14.45 5.98 5.68
CA LYS A 112 15.77 5.39 5.85
C LYS A 112 15.87 4.13 5.01
N VAL A 113 16.66 4.23 3.94
CA VAL A 113 16.96 3.10 3.05
C VAL A 113 18.11 2.31 3.66
N VAL A 114 17.80 1.11 4.17
CA VAL A 114 18.76 0.23 4.82
C VAL A 114 19.23 -0.81 3.81
N HIS A 115 20.47 -0.66 3.35
CA HIS A 115 21.14 -1.66 2.53
C HIS A 115 21.85 -2.68 3.42
N LEU A 116 21.70 -3.98 3.13
CA LEU A 116 22.25 -5.04 3.98
C LEU A 116 23.79 -5.05 4.06
N LYS A 117 24.47 -4.43 3.08
CA LYS A 117 25.95 -4.41 2.97
C LYS A 117 26.56 -3.01 2.98
N ASN A 118 25.74 -1.96 2.93
CA ASN A 118 26.21 -0.58 2.80
C ASN A 118 25.67 0.28 3.95
N LYS A 119 26.26 1.46 4.14
CA LYS A 119 25.72 2.44 5.09
C LYS A 119 24.28 2.82 4.70
N PRO A 120 23.37 2.95 5.67
CA PRO A 120 22.01 3.41 5.39
C PRO A 120 22.03 4.83 4.84
N ARG A 121 21.02 5.15 4.03
CA ARG A 121 20.82 6.50 3.47
C ARG A 121 19.49 7.05 3.98
N CYS A 122 19.53 8.24 4.55
CA CYS A 122 18.34 8.99 4.94
C CYS A 122 17.96 9.93 3.79
N ILE A 123 16.70 9.88 3.39
CA ILE A 123 16.17 10.59 2.24
C ILE A 123 14.80 11.12 2.62
N GLN A 124 14.51 12.38 2.26
CA GLN A 124 13.15 12.89 2.29
C GLN A 124 12.54 12.78 0.89
N HIS A 125 11.39 12.15 0.79
CA HIS A 125 10.58 12.14 -0.42
C HIS A 125 9.40 13.10 -0.27
N GLN A 126 9.12 13.83 -1.33
CA GLN A 126 7.86 14.55 -1.51
C GLN A 126 7.11 13.83 -2.63
N ASN A 127 6.14 13.01 -2.26
CA ASN A 127 5.44 12.13 -3.19
C ASN A 127 4.01 12.58 -3.40
N VAL A 128 3.53 12.47 -4.62
CA VAL A 128 2.10 12.49 -4.95
C VAL A 128 1.71 11.09 -5.40
N TYR A 129 0.79 10.47 -4.68
CA TYR A 129 0.23 9.15 -5.01
C TYR A 129 -1.19 9.27 -5.50
N ARG A 130 -1.58 8.39 -6.42
CA ARG A 130 -2.98 8.06 -6.65
C ARG A 130 -3.32 6.78 -5.91
N VAL A 131 -4.20 6.91 -4.92
CA VAL A 131 -4.76 5.80 -4.16
C VAL A 131 -6.13 5.48 -4.74
N MET A 132 -6.34 4.22 -5.10
CA MET A 132 -7.61 3.72 -5.61
C MET A 132 -8.30 2.98 -4.47
N LEU A 133 -9.39 3.54 -3.97
CA LEU A 133 -10.26 2.94 -2.97
C LEU A 133 -11.38 2.20 -3.69
N GLU A 134 -11.76 1.03 -3.19
CA GLU A 134 -12.91 0.26 -3.67
C GLU A 134 -13.83 -0.12 -2.53
N SER A 135 -15.12 -0.21 -2.85
CA SER A 135 -16.10 -0.83 -1.97
C SER A 135 -17.27 -1.43 -2.73
N ARG A 136 -17.83 -2.50 -2.15
CA ARG A 136 -19.17 -2.99 -2.48
C ARG A 136 -20.19 -2.11 -1.76
N VAL A 137 -21.02 -1.41 -2.54
CA VAL A 137 -22.02 -0.44 -2.04
C VAL A 137 -23.46 -0.89 -2.24
N THR A 138 -23.68 -2.14 -2.67
CA THR A 138 -25.04 -2.73 -2.80
C THR A 138 -25.85 -2.64 -1.51
N ASP A 139 -25.19 -2.78 -0.37
CA ASP A 139 -25.78 -2.73 0.95
C ASP A 139 -25.04 -1.67 1.76
N GLN A 140 -25.74 -0.58 2.12
CA GLN A 140 -25.15 0.59 2.75
C GLN A 140 -24.55 0.28 4.13
N ASP A 141 -25.12 -0.69 4.84
CA ASP A 141 -24.66 -1.07 6.17
C ASP A 141 -23.40 -1.96 6.13
N LYS A 142 -23.00 -2.41 4.94
CA LYS A 142 -21.85 -3.30 4.71
C LYS A 142 -20.72 -2.65 3.92
N VAL A 143 -20.76 -1.33 3.74
CA VAL A 143 -19.70 -0.61 3.03
C VAL A 143 -18.39 -0.75 3.80
N ASP A 144 -17.40 -1.32 3.12
CA ASP A 144 -16.05 -1.54 3.60
C ASP A 144 -15.07 -0.97 2.57
N TRP A 145 -14.42 0.14 2.90
CA TRP A 145 -13.51 0.83 1.98
C TRP A 145 -12.11 0.26 2.10
N ARG A 146 -11.57 -0.24 0.99
CA ARG A 146 -10.24 -0.83 0.94
C ARG A 146 -9.40 -0.23 -0.17
N VAL A 147 -8.08 -0.17 0.04
CA VAL A 147 -7.12 0.22 -0.98
C VAL A 147 -6.96 -0.93 -1.98
N GLU A 148 -7.52 -0.75 -3.16
CA GLU A 148 -7.38 -1.64 -4.32
C GLU A 148 -5.98 -1.54 -4.92
N ASN A 149 -5.42 -0.34 -4.99
CA ASN A 149 -4.11 -0.11 -5.57
C ASN A 149 -3.59 1.28 -5.16
N MET A 150 -2.28 1.46 -5.28
CA MET A 150 -1.61 2.74 -5.06
C MET A 150 -0.46 2.85 -6.05
N HIS A 151 -0.33 4.00 -6.70
CA HIS A 151 0.81 4.28 -7.57
C HIS A 151 1.30 5.71 -7.41
N LEU A 152 2.61 5.88 -7.60
CA LEU A 152 3.28 7.16 -7.60
C LEU A 152 2.96 7.91 -8.89
N ILE A 153 2.51 9.15 -8.77
CA ILE A 153 2.27 10.08 -9.89
C ILE A 153 3.50 10.99 -10.05
N GLU A 154 3.96 11.56 -8.93
CA GLU A 154 5.08 12.50 -8.89
C GLU A 154 5.96 12.21 -7.68
N GLN A 155 7.27 12.40 -7.84
CA GLN A 155 8.23 12.27 -6.76
C GLN A 155 9.33 13.32 -6.91
N ALA A 156 9.58 14.03 -5.82
CA ALA A 156 10.79 14.80 -5.62
C ALA A 156 11.59 14.22 -4.45
N VAL A 157 12.91 14.26 -4.56
CA VAL A 157 13.84 13.65 -3.60
C VAL A 157 14.79 14.70 -3.07
N VAL A 158 14.86 14.83 -1.74
CA VAL A 158 15.79 15.73 -1.06
C VAL A 158 16.71 14.90 -0.16
N PRO A 159 18.04 14.90 -0.41
CA PRO A 159 18.99 14.24 0.49
C PRO A 159 18.93 14.84 1.90
N ARG A 160 18.90 14.00 2.92
CA ARG A 160 19.01 14.44 4.32
C ARG A 160 20.40 14.15 4.86
N THR A 161 21.01 15.14 5.51
CA THR A 161 22.18 14.92 6.35
C THR A 161 21.76 14.19 7.61
N MET A 162 22.49 13.13 7.98
CA MET A 162 22.32 12.46 9.27
C MET A 162 22.63 13.47 10.37
N THR A 163 21.61 13.92 11.12
CA THR A 163 21.84 14.64 12.37
C THR A 163 22.39 13.64 13.38
N GLY A 164 23.70 13.71 13.64
CA GLY A 164 24.39 12.83 14.58
C GLY A 164 23.75 12.92 15.97
N GLY A 165 23.36 11.76 16.50
CA GLY A 165 23.14 11.55 17.93
C GLY A 165 24.42 11.19 18.63
#